data_AF-A0AAC9BPN6-F1
#
_entry.id   AF-A0AAC9BPN6-F1
#
_cell.length_a   1.000
_cell.length_b   1.000
_cell.length_c   1.000
_cell.angle_alpha   90.00
_cell.angle_beta   90.00
_cell.angle_gamma   90.00
#
_symmetry.space_group_name_H-M   'P 1'
#
loop_
_entity.id
_entity.type
_entity.pdbx_description
1 polymer ?
#
loop_
_entity_poly.entity_id
_entity_poly.type
_entity_poly.pdbx_seq_one_letter_code
_entity_poly.pdbx_strand_id
1 'polypeptide(L)'
;MIIDQLERSGVPFMDVGMGLFNKSGSIGGLLRTVLSLSSNREQARGRISFAVDNAENEYDRNIQIAELNALNACFAVIAWKKHRRFYFDLGKERFTSYSVTSSLHVKSDIAE
;
A
#
# COMPACT_ATOMS: atom_id res chain seq x y z
N MET A 1 9.17 14.99 -3.98
CA MET A 1 8.76 14.16 -2.82
C MET A 1 9.87 13.18 -2.48
N ILE A 2 9.88 12.57 -1.29
CA ILE A 2 10.90 11.58 -0.90
C ILE A 2 10.98 10.41 -1.90
N ILE A 3 9.84 10.01 -2.48
CA ILE A 3 9.74 8.94 -3.48
C ILE A 3 10.60 9.25 -4.72
N ASP A 4 10.56 10.48 -5.24
CA ASP A 4 11.36 10.85 -6.43
C ASP A 4 12.86 10.70 -6.16
N GLN A 5 13.31 11.03 -4.94
CA GLN A 5 14.72 10.90 -4.55
C GLN A 5 15.12 9.43 -4.40
N LEU A 6 14.26 8.61 -3.79
CA LEU A 6 14.49 7.16 -3.67
C LEU A 6 14.51 6.48 -5.05
N GLU A 7 13.68 6.93 -6.00
CA GLU A 7 13.69 6.50 -7.40
C GLU A 7 15.00 6.82 -8.09
N ARG A 8 15.41 8.09 -8.07
CA ARG A 8 16.66 8.54 -8.69
C ARG A 8 17.89 7.86 -8.09
N SER A 9 17.84 7.52 -6.81
CA SER A 9 18.94 6.84 -6.12
C SER A 9 18.90 5.30 -6.25
N GLY A 10 17.91 4.76 -6.98
CA GLY A 10 17.75 3.31 -7.15
C GLY A 10 17.40 2.55 -5.87
N VAL A 11 16.96 3.24 -4.81
CA VAL A 11 16.72 2.66 -3.48
C VAL A 11 15.33 2.01 -3.45
N PRO A 12 15.22 0.67 -3.30
CA PRO A 12 13.92 0.01 -3.15
C PRO A 12 13.21 0.50 -1.89
N PHE A 13 11.88 0.62 -1.95
CA PHE A 13 11.10 1.11 -0.82
C PHE A 13 9.71 0.50 -0.76
N MET A 14 9.11 0.55 0.43
CA MET A 14 7.70 0.22 0.65
C MET A 14 6.89 1.51 0.73
N ASP A 15 5.76 1.55 0.03
CA ASP A 15 4.69 2.52 0.29
C ASP A 15 3.53 1.80 0.98
N VAL A 16 2.98 2.45 2.00
CA VAL A 16 1.75 2.01 2.65
C VAL A 16 0.75 3.16 2.64
N GLY A 17 -0.50 2.84 2.36
CA GLY A 17 -1.59 3.80 2.41
C GLY A 17 -2.86 3.16 2.89
N MET A 18 -3.79 3.97 3.37
CA MET A 18 -5.14 3.52 3.67
C MET A 18 -6.14 4.58 3.19
N GLY A 19 -7.25 4.11 2.64
CA GLY A 19 -8.41 4.93 2.32
C GLY A 19 -9.59 4.41 3.12
N LEU A 20 -9.90 5.08 4.22
CA LEU A 20 -11.00 4.70 5.12
C LEU A 20 -12.15 5.68 4.99
N PHE A 21 -13.36 5.18 5.18
CA PHE A 21 -14.58 6.00 5.20
C PHE A 21 -15.49 5.57 6.34
N ASN A 22 -16.31 6.50 6.82
CA ASN A 22 -17.40 6.20 7.74
C ASN A 22 -18.70 6.03 6.96
N LYS A 23 -19.41 4.92 7.21
CA LYS A 23 -20.76 4.69 6.71
C LYS A 23 -21.64 4.27 7.89
N SER A 24 -22.59 5.13 8.23
CA SER A 24 -23.58 4.88 9.29
C SER A 24 -22.95 4.52 10.65
N GLY A 25 -21.83 5.15 11.03
CA GLY A 25 -21.14 4.90 12.29
C GLY A 25 -20.10 3.77 12.23
N SER A 26 -20.04 3.03 11.12
CA SER A 26 -19.07 1.94 10.91
C SER A 26 -17.95 2.38 9.97
N ILE A 27 -16.75 1.85 10.20
CA ILE A 27 -15.59 2.12 9.35
C ILE A 27 -15.45 1.03 8.27
N GLY A 28 -15.35 1.47 7.02
CA GLY A 28 -14.97 0.64 5.87
C GLY A 28 -13.74 1.23 5.18
N GLY A 29 -13.26 0.53 4.15
CA GLY A 29 -12.14 1.04 3.35
C GLY A 29 -11.14 -0.01 2.91
N LEU A 30 -9.96 0.46 2.50
CA LEU A 30 -8.90 -0.34 1.92
C LEU A 30 -7.54 0.01 2.53
N LEU A 31 -6.76 -1.01 2.89
CA LEU A 31 -5.33 -0.91 3.10
C LEU A 31 -4.61 -1.21 1.79
N ARG A 32 -3.55 -0.46 1.50
CA ARG A 32 -2.66 -0.65 0.37
C ARG A 32 -1.23 -0.79 0.85
N THR A 33 -0.55 -1.79 0.32
CA THR A 33 0.90 -1.99 0.50
C THR A 33 1.54 -2.17 -0.88
N VAL A 34 2.57 -1.40 -1.20
CA VAL A 34 3.28 -1.44 -2.49
C VAL A 34 4.77 -1.60 -2.26
N LEU A 35 5.37 -2.61 -2.89
CA LEU A 35 6.82 -2.76 -2.97
C LEU A 35 7.33 -2.17 -4.29
N SER A 36 8.09 -1.09 -4.17
CA SER A 36 8.71 -0.40 -5.30
C SER A 36 10.17 -0.79 -5.45
N LEU A 37 10.48 -1.41 -6.58
CA LEU A 37 11.79 -1.87 -7.01
C LEU A 37 12.20 -1.10 -8.28
N SER A 38 13.48 -1.13 -8.63
CA SER A 38 13.93 -0.60 -9.92
C SER A 38 13.20 -1.23 -11.12
N SER A 39 12.82 -2.50 -11.00
CA SER A 39 12.15 -3.28 -12.06
C SER A 39 10.65 -3.00 -12.21
N ASN A 40 10.01 -2.23 -11.32
CA ASN A 40 8.55 -2.03 -11.34
C ASN A 40 8.08 -0.61 -10.94
N ARG A 41 8.96 0.41 -11.04
CA ARG A 41 8.65 1.77 -10.56
C ARG A 41 7.38 2.35 -11.16
N GLU A 42 7.18 2.17 -12.46
CA GLU A 42 6.01 2.69 -13.16
C GLU A 42 4.72 2.14 -12.57
N GLN A 43 4.67 0.83 -12.34
CA GLN A 43 3.46 0.20 -11.85
C GLN A 43 3.28 0.42 -10.34
N ALA A 44 4.39 0.53 -9.59
CA ALA A 44 4.33 0.99 -8.21
C ALA A 44 3.73 2.42 -8.14
N ARG A 45 4.18 3.36 -8.98
CA ARG A 45 3.63 4.72 -9.06
C ARG A 45 2.14 4.73 -9.35
N GLY A 46 1.68 3.89 -10.28
CA GLY A 46 0.25 3.77 -10.59
C GLY A 46 -0.61 3.30 -9.41
N ARG A 47 0.00 2.74 -8.36
CA ARG A 47 -0.71 2.32 -7.13
C ARG A 47 -0.53 3.30 -5.98
N ILE A 48 0.51 4.14 -5.99
CA ILE A 48 0.78 5.11 -4.92
C ILE A 48 -0.08 6.35 -5.17
N SER A 49 -0.89 6.74 -4.18
CA SER A 49 -1.66 7.97 -4.27
C SER A 49 -0.76 9.17 -3.98
N PHE A 50 -0.63 10.08 -4.94
CA PHE A 50 0.08 11.35 -4.80
C PHE A 50 -0.87 12.54 -4.61
N ALA A 51 -2.18 12.30 -4.52
CA ALA A 51 -3.15 13.35 -4.31
C ALA A 51 -2.87 14.05 -2.96
N VAL A 52 -2.68 15.36 -3.01
CA VAL A 52 -2.81 16.25 -1.86
C VAL A 52 -4.30 16.49 -1.72
N ASP A 53 -4.89 16.21 -0.55
CA ASP A 53 -6.30 16.47 -0.23
C ASP A 53 -6.70 17.88 -0.69
N ASN A 54 -7.29 17.97 -1.87
CA ASN A 54 -7.79 19.19 -2.47
C ASN A 54 -9.04 18.80 -3.26
N ALA A 55 -10.19 18.74 -2.58
CA ALA A 55 -11.43 19.39 -2.98
C ALA A 55 -12.63 18.76 -2.24
N GLU A 56 -13.24 19.56 -1.36
CA GLU A 56 -14.69 19.60 -1.10
C GLU A 56 -15.45 18.25 -1.12
N ASN A 57 -15.13 17.34 -0.22
CA ASN A 57 -16.08 16.27 0.13
C ASN A 57 -16.12 16.04 1.63
N GLU A 58 -17.30 16.07 2.22
CA GLU A 58 -17.59 15.77 3.63
C GLU A 58 -17.10 14.36 4.09
N TYR A 59 -16.56 13.57 3.18
CA TYR A 59 -15.94 12.27 3.40
C TYR A 59 -14.41 12.32 3.63
N ASP A 60 -13.76 13.49 3.53
CA ASP A 60 -12.34 13.74 3.83
C ASP A 60 -12.04 13.73 5.34
N ARG A 61 -12.35 12.61 5.99
CA ARG A 61 -11.70 12.32 7.27
C ARG A 61 -10.47 11.50 6.94
N ASN A 62 -9.29 12.05 7.21
CA ASN A 62 -8.02 11.31 7.25
C ASN A 62 -8.05 10.35 8.47
N ILE A 63 -8.96 9.37 8.41
CA ILE A 63 -9.25 8.43 9.50
C ILE A 63 -8.05 7.50 9.59
N GLN A 64 -7.40 7.55 10.74
CA GLN A 64 -6.29 6.67 11.09
C GLN A 64 -6.75 5.79 12.25
N ILE A 65 -6.60 4.47 12.08
CA ILE A 65 -6.99 3.46 13.06
C ILE A 65 -5.76 2.61 13.37
N ALA A 66 -5.39 2.50 14.65
CA ALA A 66 -4.10 1.95 15.06
C ALA A 66 -3.89 0.51 14.60
N GLU A 67 -4.92 -0.34 14.72
CA GLU A 67 -4.85 -1.76 14.36
C GLU A 67 -4.73 -1.94 12.84
N LEU A 68 -5.39 -1.07 12.08
CA LEU A 68 -5.34 -1.07 10.61
C LEU A 68 -3.98 -0.57 10.10
N ASN A 69 -3.38 0.42 10.76
CA ASN A 69 -2.01 0.85 10.49
C ASN A 69 -0.98 -0.24 10.84
N ALA A 70 -1.14 -0.89 11.99
CA ALA A 70 -0.29 -2.00 12.39
C ALA A 70 -0.39 -3.17 11.39
N LEU A 71 -1.61 -3.52 10.94
CA LEU A 71 -1.82 -4.55 9.93
C LEU A 71 -1.12 -4.21 8.61
N ASN A 72 -1.26 -2.97 8.13
CA ASN A 72 -0.62 -2.53 6.89
C ASN A 72 0.92 -2.54 7.00
N ALA A 73 1.46 -2.12 8.14
CA ALA A 73 2.89 -2.22 8.44
C ALA A 73 3.38 -3.67 8.45
N CYS A 74 2.61 -4.60 9.04
CA CYS A 74 2.92 -6.03 9.00
C CYS A 74 2.98 -6.57 7.58
N PHE A 75 2.03 -6.21 6.71
CA PHE A 75 2.11 -6.57 5.29
C PHE A 75 3.38 -6.03 4.63
N ALA A 76 3.74 -4.78 4.92
CA ALA A 76 4.95 -4.19 4.36
C ALA A 76 6.23 -4.90 4.81
N VAL A 77 6.35 -5.22 6.11
CA VAL A 77 7.50 -5.95 6.66
C VAL A 77 7.60 -7.35 6.06
N ILE A 78 6.49 -8.07 5.91
CA ILE A 78 6.48 -9.41 5.32
C ILE A 78 6.90 -9.35 3.85
N ALA A 79 6.34 -8.43 3.06
CA ALA A 79 6.70 -8.23 1.66
C ALA A 79 8.19 -7.87 1.50
N TRP A 80 8.71 -7.00 2.37
CA TRP A 80 10.13 -6.64 2.36
C TRP A 80 11.03 -7.85 2.69
N LYS A 81 10.67 -8.63 3.72
CA LYS A 81 11.43 -9.83 4.10
C LYS A 81 11.38 -10.93 3.02
N LYS A 82 10.26 -11.08 2.30
CA LYS A 82 10.17 -11.92 1.10
C LYS A 82 11.12 -11.44 0.00
N HIS A 83 11.11 -10.14 -0.33
CA HIS A 83 12.03 -9.55 -1.30
C HIS A 83 13.51 -9.75 -0.92
N ARG A 84 13.84 -9.61 0.37
CA ARG A 84 15.18 -9.88 0.92
C ARG A 84 15.51 -11.37 1.08
N ARG A 85 14.65 -12.27 0.60
CA ARG A 85 14.83 -13.74 0.64
C ARG A 85 14.94 -14.32 2.05
N PHE A 86 14.42 -13.62 3.05
CA PHE A 86 14.27 -14.16 4.40
C PHE A 86 13.11 -15.16 4.46
N TYR A 87 12.01 -14.86 3.77
CA TYR A 87 10.90 -15.79 3.55
C TYR A 87 10.92 -16.27 2.10
N PHE A 88 10.45 -17.51 1.87
CA PHE A 88 10.24 -18.03 0.53
C PHE A 88 9.14 -17.23 -0.18
N ASP A 89 9.43 -16.78 -1.41
CA ASP A 89 8.56 -15.90 -2.18
C ASP A 89 8.22 -16.54 -3.54
N LEU A 90 7.16 -17.33 -3.56
CA LEU A 90 6.68 -18.00 -4.77
C LEU A 90 5.95 -17.03 -5.71
N GLY A 91 5.07 -16.19 -5.14
CA GLY A 91 4.24 -15.25 -5.92
C GLY A 91 5.03 -14.08 -6.47
N LYS A 92 6.10 -13.64 -5.78
CA LYS A 92 6.83 -12.42 -6.14
C LYS A 92 5.92 -11.20 -6.13
N GLU A 93 5.06 -11.14 -5.13
CA GLU A 93 4.03 -10.11 -5.07
C GLU A 93 4.61 -8.74 -4.79
N ARG A 94 4.10 -7.72 -5.49
CA ARG A 94 4.58 -6.33 -5.38
C ARG A 94 3.50 -5.36 -4.93
N PHE A 95 2.27 -5.84 -4.85
CA PHE A 95 1.13 -5.10 -4.37
C PHE A 95 0.22 -6.01 -3.57
N THR A 96 -0.25 -5.47 -2.45
CA THR A 96 -1.30 -6.05 -1.63
C THR A 96 -2.37 -4.99 -1.37
N SER A 97 -3.64 -5.40 -1.43
CA SER A 97 -4.74 -4.63 -0.87
C SER A 97 -5.62 -5.47 0.02
N TYR A 98 -6.03 -4.91 1.15
CA TYR A 98 -6.94 -5.55 2.09
C TYR A 98 -8.18 -4.67 2.30
N SER A 99 -9.36 -5.22 2.02
CA SER A 99 -10.65 -4.56 2.21
C SER A 99 -11.15 -4.78 3.63
N VAL A 100 -11.36 -3.70 4.38
CA VAL A 100 -11.99 -3.74 5.71
C VAL A 100 -13.45 -4.15 5.59
N THR A 101 -14.11 -3.75 4.51
CA THR A 101 -15.55 -3.98 4.29
C THR A 101 -15.89 -5.45 4.03
N SER A 102 -15.03 -6.14 3.28
CA SER A 102 -15.30 -7.52 2.82
C SER A 102 -14.28 -8.54 3.32
N SER A 103 -13.30 -8.12 4.11
CA SER A 103 -12.14 -8.94 4.52
C SER A 103 -11.37 -9.54 3.34
N LEU A 104 -11.54 -9.00 2.13
CA LEU A 104 -10.92 -9.50 0.91
C LEU A 104 -9.46 -9.06 0.85
N HIS A 105 -8.56 -10.03 0.70
CA HIS A 105 -7.13 -9.80 0.49
C HIS A 105 -6.78 -10.11 -0.97
N VAL A 106 -6.46 -9.06 -1.73
CA VAL A 106 -5.99 -9.17 -3.11
C VAL A 106 -4.49 -8.95 -3.15
N LYS A 107 -3.81 -9.80 -3.93
CA LYS A 107 -2.40 -9.65 -4.28
C LYS A 107 -2.33 -9.55 -5.80
N SER A 108 -1.43 -8.72 -6.30
CA SER A 108 -1.19 -8.65 -7.74
C SER A 108 0.28 -8.63 -8.05
N ASP A 109 0.64 -9.46 -9.01
CA ASP A 109 1.98 -9.64 -9.51
C ASP A 109 1.90 -9.23 -10.97
N ILE A 110 2.84 -8.41 -11.40
CA ILE A 110 3.09 -8.26 -12.81
C ILE A 110 3.99 -9.45 -13.12
N ALA A 111 3.35 -10.55 -13.49
CA ALA A 111 4.01 -11.49 -14.37
C ALA A 111 4.39 -10.69 -15.62
N GLU A 112 5.68 -10.78 -15.99
CA GLU A 112 6.21 -10.31 -17.27
C GLU A 112 5.37 -10.78 -18.46
#